data_AF-A0A828SWG0-F1
#
_entry.id   AF-A0A828SWG0-F1
#
_cell.length_a   1.000
_cell.length_b   1.000
_cell.length_c   1.000
_cell.angle_alpha   90.00
_cell.angle_beta   90.00
_cell.angle_gamma   90.00
#
_symmetry.space_group_name_H-M   'P 1'
#
loop_
_entity.id
_entity.type
_entity.pdbx_description
1 polymer ?
#
loop_
_entity_poly.entity_id
_entity_poly.type
_entity_poly.pdbx_seq_one_letter_code
_entity_poly.pdbx_strand_id
1 'polypeptide(L)'
;MNSNILLGIMIPFIGTTLGSAMVFFMKKEMNVRLQKMLLGFASGVMIAASVWSLLIPAIDMSEQAGGISWMPPAVGFLFGMGFLLVLDTLIPHLHFTEEKPEGVPSQLKKRRCLSLR
;
A
#
# COMPACT_ATOMS: atom_id res chain seq x y z
N MET A 1 2.55 -9.49 26.84
CA MET A 1 2.81 -9.28 25.41
C MET A 1 4.14 -9.95 25.09
N ASN A 2 4.16 -10.97 24.24
CA ASN A 2 5.37 -11.76 24.00
C ASN A 2 6.45 -10.88 23.36
N SER A 3 7.67 -10.87 23.91
CA SER A 3 8.78 -10.04 23.42
C SER A 3 9.06 -10.21 21.92
N ASN A 4 8.73 -11.37 21.35
CA ASN A 4 8.84 -11.67 19.93
C ASN A 4 7.89 -10.84 19.05
N ILE A 5 6.66 -10.58 19.49
CA ILE A 5 5.69 -9.77 18.75
C ILE A 5 6.13 -8.31 18.75
N LEU A 6 6.63 -7.85 19.90
CA LEU A 6 7.17 -6.50 20.03
C LEU A 6 8.35 -6.28 19.07
N LEU A 7 9.29 -7.24 18.99
CA LEU A 7 10.38 -7.19 18.03
C LEU A 7 9.89 -7.24 16.57
N GLY A 8 8.89 -8.07 16.27
CA GLY A 8 8.31 -8.18 14.93
C GLY A 8 7.70 -6.88 14.41
N ILE A 9 7.07 -6.08 15.29
CA ILE A 9 6.49 -4.77 14.93
C ILE A 9 7.55 -3.66 14.91
N MET A 10 8.55 -3.73 15.80
CA MET A 10 9.59 -2.71 15.89
C MET A 10 10.50 -2.68 14.65
N ILE A 11 10.75 -3.81 13.99
CA ILE A 11 11.60 -3.87 12.79
C ILE A 11 11.08 -2.97 11.65
N PRO A 12 9.84 -3.15 11.14
CA PRO A 12 9.31 -2.27 10.08
C PRO A 12 9.17 -0.83 10.57
N PHE A 13 8.82 -0.61 11.85
CA PHE A 13 8.70 0.73 12.42
C PHE A 13 10.03 1.51 12.40
N ILE A 14 11.12 0.88 12.84
CA ILE A 14 12.47 1.45 12.77
C ILE A 14 12.86 1.66 11.29
N GLY A 15 12.56 0.69 10.42
CA GLY A 15 12.83 0.80 8.98
C GLY A 15 12.17 2.03 8.34
N THR A 16 10.88 2.28 8.61
CA THR A 16 10.17 3.46 8.11
C THR A 16 10.69 4.76 8.73
N THR A 17 10.97 4.75 10.03
CA THR A 17 11.49 5.93 10.74
C THR A 17 12.88 6.32 10.20
N LEU A 18 13.78 5.36 10.04
CA LEU A 18 15.10 5.58 9.46
C LEU A 18 15.00 6.04 8.00
N GLY A 19 14.15 5.40 7.20
CA GLY A 19 13.90 5.80 5.81
C GLY A 19 13.41 7.25 5.69
N SER A 20 12.47 7.67 6.55
CA SER A 20 12.00 9.05 6.61
C SER A 20 13.06 10.01 7.15
N ALA A 21 13.90 9.59 8.10
CA ALA A 21 14.96 10.42 8.66
C ALA A 21 16.06 10.76 7.63
N MET A 22 16.29 9.87 6.66
CA MET A 22 17.25 10.13 5.57
C MET A 22 16.90 11.38 4.74
N VAL A 23 15.63 11.77 4.69
CA VAL A 23 15.19 12.99 3.98
C VAL A 23 15.83 14.25 4.58
N PHE A 24 16.10 14.30 5.89
CA PHE A 24 16.76 15.45 6.52
C PHE A 24 18.23 15.60 6.13
N PHE A 25 18.89 14.50 5.76
CA PHE A 25 20.26 14.52 5.25
C PHE A 25 20.31 14.87 3.76
N MET A 26 19.21 14.67 3.03
CA MET A 26 19.07 15.04 1.62
C MET A 26 18.74 16.53 1.48
N LYS A 27 19.77 17.38 1.39
CA LYS A 27 19.64 18.85 1.24
C LYS A 27 19.15 19.32 -0.15
N LYS A 28 18.98 18.41 -1.11
CA LYS A 28 18.52 18.68 -2.49
C LYS A 28 17.44 17.69 -2.88
N GLU A 29 16.59 18.07 -3.82
CA GLU A 29 15.59 17.18 -4.42
C GLU A 29 16.23 15.86 -4.87
N MET A 30 15.56 14.75 -4.57
CA MET A 30 16.03 13.42 -4.93
C MET A 30 16.06 13.28 -6.46
N ASN A 31 17.14 12.68 -6.99
CA ASN A 31 17.21 12.39 -8.42
C ASN A 31 16.03 11.48 -8.81
N VAL A 32 15.25 11.88 -9.81
CA VAL A 32 14.07 11.16 -10.32
C VAL A 32 14.38 9.68 -10.62
N ARG A 33 15.60 9.36 -11.08
CA ARG A 33 16.00 7.96 -11.30
C ARG A 33 16.09 7.16 -10.01
N LEU A 34 16.65 7.74 -8.95
CA LEU A 34 16.76 7.10 -7.65
C LEU A 34 15.37 6.90 -7.03
N GLN A 35 14.50 7.91 -7.13
CA GLN A 35 13.11 7.81 -6.67
C GLN A 35 12.38 6.65 -7.36
N LYS A 36 12.49 6.56 -8.69
CA LYS A 36 11.86 5.47 -9.47
C LYS A 36 12.44 4.11 -9.11
N MET A 37 13.75 4.00 -8.88
CA MET A 37 14.37 2.76 -8.40
C MET A 37 13.83 2.34 -7.03
N LEU A 38 13.79 3.26 -6.05
CA LEU A 38 13.32 2.97 -4.70
C LEU A 38 11.83 2.60 -4.69
N LEU A 39 11.01 3.32 -5.46
CA LEU A 39 9.58 3.02 -5.60
C LEU A 39 9.36 1.66 -6.25
N GLY A 40 10.10 1.36 -7.33
CA GLY A 40 10.05 0.06 -8.00
C GLY A 40 10.51 -1.09 -7.11
N PHE A 41 11.56 -0.86 -6.31
CA PHE A 41 12.03 -1.83 -5.32
C PHE A 41 10.96 -2.11 -4.26
N ALA A 42 10.36 -1.06 -3.69
CA ALA A 42 9.30 -1.20 -2.69
C ALA A 42 8.08 -1.94 -3.24
N SER A 43 7.61 -1.59 -4.45
CA SER A 43 6.51 -2.31 -5.10
C SER A 43 6.86 -3.77 -5.39
N GLY A 44 8.10 -4.04 -5.82
CA GLY A 44 8.57 -5.39 -6.12
C GLY A 44 8.57 -6.30 -4.88
N VAL A 45 9.14 -5.82 -3.77
CA VAL A 45 9.16 -6.56 -2.49
C VAL A 45 7.74 -6.83 -2.00
N MET A 46 6.84 -5.86 -2.09
CA MET A 46 5.45 -6.02 -1.66
C MET A 46 4.70 -7.05 -2.50
N ILE A 47 4.87 -7.04 -3.83
CA ILE A 47 4.25 -8.03 -4.73
C ILE A 47 4.79 -9.43 -4.42
N ALA A 48 6.11 -9.58 -4.24
CA ALA A 48 6.72 -10.87 -3.92
C ALA A 48 6.18 -11.43 -2.60
N ALA A 49 6.18 -10.63 -1.53
CA ALA A 49 5.64 -11.05 -0.24
C ALA A 49 4.15 -11.45 -0.36
N SER A 50 3.38 -10.72 -1.16
CA SER A 50 1.97 -11.04 -1.39
C SER A 50 1.76 -12.38 -2.10
N VAL A 51 2.60 -12.75 -3.07
CA VAL A 51 2.47 -14.03 -3.79
C VAL A 51 2.98 -15.19 -2.94
N TRP A 52 4.22 -15.12 -2.45
CA TRP A 52 4.85 -16.24 -1.75
C TRP A 52 4.41 -16.41 -0.30
N SER A 53 4.21 -15.31 0.43
CA SER A 53 3.90 -15.37 1.87
C SER A 53 2.41 -15.31 2.18
N LEU A 54 1.57 -14.87 1.23
CA LEU A 54 0.12 -14.76 1.45
C LEU A 54 -0.67 -15.64 0.48
N LEU A 55 -0.49 -15.48 -0.84
CA LEU A 55 -1.35 -16.13 -1.84
C LEU A 55 -1.16 -17.66 -1.88
N ILE A 56 0.08 -18.14 -1.98
CA ILE A 56 0.38 -19.59 -2.01
C ILE A 56 -0.11 -20.27 -0.70
N PRO A 57 0.25 -19.77 0.50
CA PRO A 57 -0.27 -20.35 1.74
C PRO A 57 -1.80 -20.32 1.84
N ALA A 58 -2.45 -19.27 1.32
CA ALA A 58 -3.92 -19.19 1.32
C ALA A 58 -4.55 -20.28 0.43
N ILE A 59 -3.94 -20.62 -0.70
CA ILE A 59 -4.39 -21.72 -1.57
C ILE A 59 -4.21 -23.06 -0.86
N ASP A 60 -3.04 -23.30 -0.25
CA ASP A 60 -2.77 -24.55 0.49
C ASP A 60 -3.73 -24.74 1.67
N MET A 61 -4.07 -23.66 2.38
CA MET A 61 -5.08 -23.68 3.46
C MET A 61 -6.49 -23.95 2.92
N SER A 62 -6.81 -23.44 1.73
CA SER A 62 -8.12 -23.69 1.09
C SER A 62 -8.25 -25.10 0.54
N GLU A 63 -7.16 -25.72 0.09
CA GLU A 63 -7.15 -27.11 -0.38
C GLU A 63 -7.42 -28.08 0.79
N GLN A 64 -6.83 -27.83 1.95
CA GLN A 64 -7.07 -28.59 3.18
C GLN A 64 -8.53 -28.52 3.66
N ALA A 65 -9.26 -27.46 3.30
CA ALA A 65 -10.66 -27.28 3.66
C ALA A 65 -11.66 -28.07 2.78
N GLY A 66 -11.18 -28.84 1.79
CA GLY A 66 -12.01 -29.79 1.02
C GLY A 66 -12.88 -29.19 -0.09
N GLY A 67 -12.51 -28.02 -0.63
CA GLY A 67 -13.22 -27.33 -1.73
C GLY A 67 -12.33 -27.00 -2.93
N ILE A 68 -12.83 -26.15 -3.84
CA ILE A 68 -12.04 -25.61 -4.96
C ILE A 68 -10.94 -24.70 -4.40
N SER A 69 -9.70 -25.19 -4.35
CA SER A 69 -8.56 -24.57 -3.63
C SER A 69 -8.21 -23.14 -4.05
N TRP A 70 -8.44 -22.77 -5.31
CA TRP A 70 -8.12 -21.44 -5.82
C TRP A 70 -9.27 -20.42 -5.65
N MET A 71 -10.51 -20.89 -5.45
CA MET A 71 -11.68 -20.03 -5.49
C MET A 71 -11.77 -19.09 -4.28
N PRO A 72 -11.66 -19.54 -3.02
CA PRO A 72 -11.71 -18.64 -1.86
C PRO A 72 -10.58 -17.59 -1.84
N PRO A 73 -9.30 -17.94 -2.11
CA PRO A 73 -8.23 -16.95 -2.19
C PRO A 73 -8.45 -15.92 -3.32
N ALA A 74 -8.89 -16.36 -4.50
CA ALA A 74 -9.15 -15.46 -5.62
C ALA A 74 -10.31 -14.50 -5.34
N VAL A 75 -11.42 -14.99 -4.77
CA VAL A 75 -12.56 -14.15 -4.39
C VAL A 75 -12.15 -13.15 -3.30
N GLY A 76 -11.41 -13.60 -2.28
CA GLY A 76 -10.89 -12.71 -1.23
C GLY A 76 -9.95 -11.64 -1.78
N PHE A 77 -9.06 -12.01 -2.71
CA PHE A 77 -8.15 -11.06 -3.36
C PHE A 77 -8.89 -10.03 -4.21
N LEU A 78 -9.85 -10.47 -5.05
CA LEU A 78 -10.68 -9.56 -5.86
C LEU A 78 -11.57 -8.66 -5.01
N PHE A 79 -12.12 -9.19 -3.92
CA PHE A 79 -12.89 -8.40 -2.97
C PHE A 79 -12.01 -7.36 -2.27
N GLY A 80 -10.80 -7.71 -1.84
CA GLY A 80 -9.83 -6.77 -1.27
C GLY A 80 -9.43 -5.68 -2.25
N MET A 81 -9.18 -6.05 -3.52
CA MET A 81 -8.89 -5.08 -4.59
C MET A 81 -10.07 -4.15 -4.84
N GLY A 82 -11.29 -4.68 -4.94
CA GLY A 82 -12.51 -3.90 -5.09
C GLY A 82 -12.76 -2.99 -3.89
N PHE A 83 -12.52 -3.47 -2.67
CA PHE A 83 -12.61 -2.67 -1.45
C PHE A 83 -11.63 -1.50 -1.45
N LEU A 84 -10.37 -1.73 -1.83
CA LEU A 84 -9.38 -0.67 -1.98
C LEU A 84 -9.77 0.33 -3.07
N LEU A 85 -10.31 -0.13 -4.20
CA LEU A 85 -10.79 0.74 -5.28
C LEU A 85 -11.98 1.59 -4.83
N VAL A 86 -12.92 1.01 -4.08
CA VAL A 86 -14.04 1.74 -3.49
C VAL A 86 -13.53 2.77 -2.49
N LEU A 87 -12.58 2.42 -1.62
CA LEU A 87 -11.96 3.38 -0.71
C LEU A 87 -11.25 4.51 -1.46
N ASP A 88 -10.52 4.20 -2.54
CA ASP A 88 -9.85 5.18 -3.38
C ASP A 88 -10.85 6.14 -4.06
N THR A 89 -11.99 5.60 -4.51
CA THR A 89 -13.08 6.38 -5.12
C THR A 89 -13.84 7.24 -4.11
N LEU A 90 -14.02 6.74 -2.87
CA LEU A 90 -14.72 7.45 -1.80
C LEU A 90 -13.84 8.53 -1.15
N ILE A 91 -12.53 8.34 -1.12
CA ILE A 91 -11.58 9.32 -0.63
C ILE A 91 -11.31 10.32 -1.77
N PRO A 92 -11.74 11.58 -1.67
CA PRO A 92 -11.54 12.55 -2.75
C PRO A 92 -10.05 12.83 -2.95
N HIS A 93 -9.45 12.28 -4.01
CA HIS A 93 -8.06 12.52 -4.41
C HIS A 93 -8.00 13.79 -5.27
N LEU A 94 -7.42 14.86 -4.75
CA LEU A 94 -7.22 16.11 -5.49
C LEU A 94 -5.85 16.11 -6.19
N HIS A 95 -5.83 15.94 -7.51
CA HIS A 95 -4.66 16.21 -8.36
C HIS A 95 -4.57 17.74 -8.60
N PHE A 96 -3.42 18.34 -8.31
CA PHE A 96 -3.19 19.80 -8.40
C PHE A 96 -2.93 20.34 -9.83
N THR A 97 -2.96 19.50 -10.86
CA THR A 97 -2.50 19.86 -12.22
C THR A 97 -3.59 19.87 -13.29
N GLU A 98 -4.79 19.34 -13.03
CA GLU A 98 -5.88 19.36 -14.01
C GLU A 98 -7.20 19.82 -13.37
N GLU A 99 -7.88 20.74 -14.05
CA GLU A 99 -9.11 21.42 -13.60
C GLU A 99 -10.36 20.51 -13.52
N LYS A 100 -10.20 19.19 -13.46
CA LYS A 100 -11.32 18.24 -13.39
C LYS A 100 -11.16 17.30 -12.19
N PRO A 101 -12.06 17.38 -11.19
CA PRO A 101 -12.10 16.42 -10.11
C PRO A 101 -12.61 15.08 -10.65
N GLU A 102 -11.78 14.04 -10.60
CA GLU A 102 -12.28 12.67 -10.74
C GLU A 102 -12.80 12.20 -9.37
N GLY A 103 -14.08 11.85 -9.31
CA GLY A 103 -14.79 11.42 -8.09
C GLY A 103 -16.03 12.28 -7.76
N VAL A 104 -16.97 11.70 -6.99
CA VAL A 104 -18.26 12.31 -6.63
C VAL A 104 -18.05 13.68 -5.95
N PRO A 105 -18.78 14.75 -6.35
CA PRO A 105 -18.52 16.09 -5.85
C PRO A 105 -18.76 16.16 -4.34
N SER A 106 -17.68 16.24 -3.56
CA SER A 106 -17.77 16.51 -2.12
C SER A 106 -17.61 18.00 -1.85
N GLN A 107 -18.63 18.58 -1.21
CA GLN A 107 -18.73 19.98 -0.76
C GLN A 107 -17.83 20.27 0.47
N LEU A 108 -16.66 19.65 0.57
CA LEU A 108 -15.78 19.83 1.72
C LEU A 108 -14.75 20.94 1.48
N LYS A 109 -14.85 21.98 2.31
CA LYS A 109 -14.02 23.19 2.30
C LYS A 109 -12.54 22.90 2.01
N LYS A 110 -11.99 23.67 1.06
CA LYS A 110 -10.60 23.81 0.57
C LYS A 110 -9.43 23.68 1.56
N ARG A 111 -9.67 23.58 2.87
CA ARG A 111 -8.64 23.50 3.93
C ARG A 111 -8.17 22.08 4.27
N ARG A 112 -8.83 21.04 3.77
CA ARG A 112 -8.42 19.61 3.93
C ARG A 112 -8.00 18.94 2.63
N CYS A 113 -7.83 19.72 1.57
CA CYS A 113 -7.26 19.24 0.32
C CYS A 113 -5.74 19.07 0.52
N LEU A 114 -5.27 17.83 0.38
CA LEU A 114 -3.87 17.47 0.53
C LEU A 114 -3.08 18.05 -0.67
N SER A 115 -2.39 19.16 -0.45
CA SER A 115 -1.56 19.82 -1.45
C SER A 115 -0.29 19.03 -1.74
N LEU A 116 -0.34 18.14 -2.72
CA LEU A 116 0.84 17.51 -3.31
C LEU A 116 1.29 18.34 -4.52
N ARG A 117 2.54 18.80 -4.45
CA ARG A 117 3.24 19.55 -5.51
C ARG A 117 3.72 18.62 -6.60
#